data_AF-A0A924I176-F1
#
_entry.id   AF-A0A924I176-F1
#
_cell.length_a   1.000
_cell.length_b   1.000
_cell.length_c   1.000
_cell.angle_alpha   90.00
_cell.angle_beta   90.00
_cell.angle_gamma   90.00
#
_symmetry.space_group_name_H-M   'P 1'
#
loop_
_entity.id
_entity.type
_entity.pdbx_description
1 polymer ?
#
loop_
_entity_poly.entity_id
_entity_poly.type
_entity_poly.pdbx_seq_one_letter_code
_entity_poly.pdbx_strand_id
1 'polypeptide(L)' 'VAAVGATSVADDAETLNPQRGSDLTAKALRLSLTAGELAACARLWQRGTLD' A
#
# COMPACT_ATOMS: atom_id res chain seq x y z
N VAL A 1 -22.41 2.29 8.54
CA VAL A 1 -23.05 2.84 7.31
C VAL A 1 -22.05 3.47 6.33
N ALA A 2 -20.88 3.99 6.77
CA ALA A 2 -19.90 4.59 5.85
C ALA A 2 -19.27 3.62 4.81
N ALA A 3 -19.12 2.34 5.17
CA ALA A 3 -18.48 1.34 4.30
C ALA A 3 -19.22 1.14 2.96
N VAL A 4 -20.56 1.11 2.97
CA VAL A 4 -21.37 0.88 1.76
C VAL A 4 -21.21 2.01 0.74
N GLY A 5 -21.19 3.27 1.19
CA GLY A 5 -20.98 4.41 0.30
C GLY A 5 -19.57 4.44 -0.29
N ALA A 6 -18.56 4.07 0.49
CA ALA A 6 -17.18 3.98 0.01
C ALA A 6 -17.01 2.89 -1.06
N THR A 7 -17.71 1.75 -0.90
CA THR A 7 -17.73 0.68 -1.90
C THR A 7 -18.39 1.12 -3.20
N SER A 8 -19.58 1.76 -3.13
CA SER A 8 -20.28 2.25 -4.33
C SER A 8 -19.42 3.24 -5.13
N VAL A 9 -18.77 4.19 -4.46
CA VAL A 9 -17.88 5.16 -5.13
C VAL A 9 -16.65 4.47 -5.73
N ALA A 10 -16.11 3.44 -5.08
CA ALA A 10 -15.00 2.68 -5.61
C ALA A 10 -15.39 1.88 -6.88
N ASP A 11 -16.57 1.26 -6.88
CA ASP A 11 -17.09 0.48 -8.01
C ASP A 11 -17.36 1.36 -9.23
N ASP A 12 -17.95 2.54 -9.03
CA ASP A 12 -18.16 3.53 -10.09
C ASP A 12 -16.81 4.01 -10.68
N ALA A 13 -15.83 4.26 -9.81
CA ALA A 13 -14.50 4.71 -10.22
C ALA A 13 -13.72 3.64 -11.00
N GLU A 14 -13.88 2.35 -10.65
CA GLU A 14 -13.23 1.23 -11.32
C GLU A 14 -13.80 1.01 -12.73
N THR A 15 -15.12 1.16 -12.89
CA THR A 15 -15.79 1.07 -14.19
C THR A 15 -15.32 2.18 -15.15
N LEU A 16 -15.11 3.39 -14.62
CA LEU A 16 -14.64 4.54 -15.41
C LEU A 16 -13.14 4.51 -15.68
N ASN A 17 -12.34 3.78 -14.88
CA ASN A 17 -10.89 3.78 -14.94
C ASN A 17 -10.32 2.36 -14.71
N PRO A 18 -10.42 1.45 -15.69
CA PRO A 18 -10.05 0.05 -15.51
C PRO A 18 -8.56 -0.18 -15.22
N GLN A 19 -7.68 0.79 -15.49
CA GLN A 19 -6.25 0.73 -15.14
C GLN A 19 -5.97 1.09 -13.67
N ARG A 20 -6.90 1.75 -12.99
CA ARG A 20 -6.71 2.31 -11.64
C ARG A 20 -6.41 1.22 -10.61
N GLY A 21 -7.10 0.08 -10.67
CA GLY A 21 -6.80 -1.07 -9.81
C GLY A 21 -5.35 -1.52 -9.93
N SER A 22 -4.85 -1.70 -11.16
CA SER A 22 -3.47 -2.12 -11.43
C SER A 22 -2.44 -1.10 -10.93
N ASP A 23 -2.70 0.19 -11.13
CA ASP A 23 -1.85 1.28 -10.64
C ASP A 23 -1.77 1.31 -9.11
N LEU A 24 -2.91 1.11 -8.43
CA LEU A 24 -2.96 1.04 -6.98
C LEU A 24 -2.21 -0.19 -6.46
N THR A 25 -2.36 -1.36 -7.10
CA THR A 25 -1.63 -2.57 -6.71
C THR A 25 -0.12 -2.41 -6.92
N ALA A 26 0.32 -1.79 -8.00
CA ALA A 26 1.74 -1.50 -8.23
C ALA A 26 2.30 -0.53 -7.17
N LYS A 27 1.55 0.52 -6.82
CA LYS A 27 1.92 1.45 -5.74
C LYS A 27 1.99 0.72 -4.39
N ALA A 28 1.00 -0.12 -4.09
CA ALA A 28 0.96 -0.92 -2.86
C ALA A 28 2.17 -1.85 -2.77
N LEU A 29 2.51 -2.56 -3.85
CA LEU A 29 3.69 -3.42 -3.91
C LEU A 29 4.97 -2.64 -3.58
N ARG A 30 5.15 -1.46 -4.19
CA ARG A 30 6.32 -0.61 -3.91
C ARG A 30 6.38 -0.20 -2.44
N LEU A 31 5.26 0.21 -1.85
CA LEU A 31 5.19 0.58 -0.43
C LEU A 31 5.49 -0.61 0.49
N SER A 32 5.01 -1.80 0.18
CA SER A 32 5.28 -3.01 0.96
C SER A 32 6.77 -3.37 0.95
N LEU A 33 7.46 -3.21 -0.18
CA LEU A 33 8.91 -3.42 -0.25
C LEU A 33 9.67 -2.43 0.62
N THR A 34 9.37 -1.13 0.49
CA THR A 34 10.01 -0.09 1.32
C THR A 34 9.73 -0.31 2.80
N ALA A 35 8.50 -0.70 3.17
CA ALA A 35 8.18 -1.03 4.56
C ALA A 35 9.01 -2.22 5.08
N GLY A 36 9.25 -3.23 4.23
CA GLY A 36 10.11 -4.37 4.54
C GLY A 36 11.56 -3.96 4.81
N GLU A 37 12.11 -3.09 3.97
CA GLU A 37 13.46 -2.53 4.13
C GLU A 37 13.57 -1.72 5.43
N LEU A 38 12.63 -0.81 5.68
CA LEU A 38 12.61 -0.01 6.91
C LEU A 38 12.45 -0.89 8.16
N ALA A 39 11.62 -1.93 8.11
CA ALA A 39 11.49 -2.87 9.21
C ALA A 39 12.78 -3.67 9.45
N ALA A 40 13.53 -4.00 8.40
CA ALA A 40 14.84 -4.63 8.53
C ALA A 40 15.86 -3.68 9.17
N CYS A 41 15.95 -2.43 8.69
CA CYS A 41 16.82 -1.41 9.28
C CYS A 41 16.50 -1.16 10.75
N ALA A 42 15.21 -1.03 11.11
CA ALA A 42 14.79 -0.86 12.49
C ALA A 42 15.26 -2.01 13.40
N ARG A 43 15.19 -3.26 12.92
CA ARG A 43 15.70 -4.43 13.65
C ARG A 43 17.22 -4.42 13.81
N LEU A 44 17.96 -3.99 12.79
CA LEU A 44 19.43 -3.90 12.86
C LEU A 44 19.89 -2.80 13.81
N TRP A 45 19.22 -1.64 13.76
CA TRP A 45 19.45 -0.53 14.69
C TRP A 45 19.18 -0.96 16.14
N GLN A 46 18.06 -1.64 16.39
CA GLN A 46 17.74 -2.14 17.73
C GLN A 46 18.79 -3.13 18.27
N ARG A 47 19.48 -3.85 17.38
CA ARG A 47 20.56 -4.77 17.73
C ARG A 47 21.95 -4.11 17.80
N GLY A 48 22.04 -2.80 17.53
CA GLY A 48 23.31 -2.07 17.50
C GLY A 48 24.23 -2.49 16.35
N THR A 49 23.67 -3.04 15.27
CA THR A 49 24.41 -3.52 14.09
C THR A 49 24.30 -2.59 12.88
N LEU A 50 23.52 -1.51 13.01
CA LEU A 50 23.39 -0.44 12.04
C LEU A 50 23.90 0.84 12.71
N ASP A 51 25.00 1.41 12.17
CA ASP A 51 25.59 2.68 12.60
C ASP A 51 24.86 3.88 11.97
#